data_AF-B5U2B8-F1
#
_entry.id   AF-B5U2B8-F1
#
_cell.length_a   1.000
_cell.length_b   1.000
_cell.length_c   1.000
_cell.angle_alpha   90.00
_cell.angle_beta   90.00
_cell.angle_gamma   90.00
#
_symmetry.space_group_name_H-M   'P 1'
#
loop_
_entity.id
_entity.type
_entity.pdbx_description
1 polymer ?
#
loop_
_entity_poly.entity_id
_entity_poly.type
_entity_poly.pdbx_seq_one_letter_code
_entity_poly.pdbx_strand_id
1 'polypeptide(L)'
;PIQIYEKIVSGKVRFPSHFGSELKDLLRSLLQVDLTKRFGNLKAGVNDIKGHKWFASTDWIAVFQKRIEAPFIPRCKGPGDTSNFDDYEEEALRISSTEKCAKEFAEF
;
A
#
# COMPACT_ATOMS: atom_id res chain seq x y z
N PRO A 1 9.72 -19.97 1.48
CA PRO A 1 9.26 -19.04 2.54
C PRO A 1 10.41 -18.34 3.30
N ILE A 2 11.41 -19.09 3.80
CA ILE A 2 12.53 -18.56 4.62
C ILE A 2 13.38 -17.50 3.90
N GLN A 3 13.64 -17.69 2.60
CA GLN A 3 14.53 -16.80 1.82
C GLN A 3 14.05 -15.34 1.72
N ILE A 4 12.74 -15.08 1.82
CA ILE A 4 12.20 -13.72 1.79
C ILE A 4 12.47 -13.03 3.13
N TYR A 5 12.24 -13.72 4.24
CA TYR A 5 12.50 -13.19 5.58
C TYR A 5 13.99 -12.87 5.79
N GLU A 6 14.88 -13.75 5.34
CA GLU A 6 16.33 -13.50 5.36
C GLU A 6 16.71 -12.21 4.63
N LYS A 7 16.10 -11.97 3.45
CA LYS A 7 16.33 -10.75 2.68
C LYS A 7 15.79 -9.50 3.40
N ILE A 8 14.60 -9.58 4.00
CA ILE A 8 14.01 -8.47 4.76
C ILE A 8 14.89 -8.10 5.94
N VAL A 9 15.28 -9.08 6.76
CA VAL A 9 16.10 -8.84 7.97
C VAL A 9 17.50 -8.36 7.61
N SER A 10 18.05 -8.77 6.46
CA SER A 10 19.36 -8.30 6.01
C SER A 10 19.43 -6.79 5.75
N GLY A 11 18.29 -6.14 5.47
CA GLY A 11 18.22 -4.71 5.12
C GLY A 11 18.89 -4.32 3.80
N LYS A 12 19.36 -5.30 3.01
CA LYS A 12 20.09 -5.05 1.77
C LYS A 12 19.13 -4.96 0.59
N VAL A 13 18.74 -3.74 0.24
CA VAL A 13 17.91 -3.45 -0.94
C VAL A 13 18.78 -2.99 -2.10
N ARG A 14 18.55 -3.55 -3.30
CA ARG A 14 19.17 -3.09 -4.55
C ARG A 14 18.14 -2.29 -5.33
N PHE A 15 18.54 -1.10 -5.78
CA PHE A 15 17.68 -0.22 -6.56
C PHE A 15 18.01 -0.32 -8.05
N PRO A 16 17.00 -0.33 -8.95
CA PRO A 16 17.22 -0.19 -10.37
C PRO A 16 17.99 1.09 -10.73
N SER A 17 18.71 1.07 -11.84
CA SER A 17 19.51 2.22 -12.30
C SER A 17 18.65 3.45 -12.60
N HIS A 18 17.46 3.24 -13.18
CA HIS A 18 16.52 4.29 -13.57
C HIS A 18 15.83 5.00 -12.39
N PHE A 19 16.02 4.54 -11.14
CA PHE A 19 15.49 5.26 -9.97
C PHE A 19 16.31 6.53 -9.71
N GLY A 20 15.63 7.67 -9.59
CA GLY A 20 16.24 8.94 -9.19
C GLY A 20 16.82 8.90 -7.77
N SER A 21 17.74 9.82 -7.47
CA SER A 21 18.38 9.94 -6.14
C SER A 21 17.35 10.09 -5.02
N GLU A 22 16.37 10.98 -5.22
CA GLU A 22 15.35 11.28 -4.21
C GLU A 22 14.46 10.06 -3.92
N LEU A 23 14.11 9.27 -4.94
CA LEU A 23 13.35 8.04 -4.74
C LEU A 23 14.15 7.00 -3.95
N LYS A 24 15.43 6.82 -4.31
CA LYS A 24 16.33 5.90 -3.59
C LYS A 24 16.50 6.32 -2.13
N ASP A 25 16.60 7.62 -1.86
CA ASP A 25 16.73 8.15 -0.50
C ASP A 25 15.48 7.88 0.33
N LEU A 26 14.30 8.23 -0.20
CA LEU A 26 13.01 7.94 0.44
C LEU A 26 12.87 6.45 0.78
N LEU A 27 13.16 5.57 -0.19
CA LEU A 27 13.04 4.12 0.00
C LEU A 27 14.02 3.59 1.05
N ARG A 28 15.24 4.12 1.18
CA ARG A 28 16.16 3.73 2.26
C ARG A 28 15.62 4.13 3.64
N SER A 29 15.02 5.30 3.74
CA SER A 29 14.43 5.82 4.97
C SER A 29 13.15 5.07 5.39
N LEU A 30 12.37 4.59 4.42
CA LEU A 30 11.17 3.76 4.66
C LEU A 30 11.51 2.28 4.91
N LEU A 31 12.41 1.70 4.13
CA LEU A 31 12.84 0.29 4.24
C LEU A 31 13.98 0.11 5.27
N GLN A 32 14.03 1.01 6.26
CA GLN A 32 15.01 0.98 7.34
C GLN A 32 14.72 -0.17 8.30
N VAL A 33 15.70 -1.04 8.55
CA VAL A 33 15.56 -2.19 9.46
C VAL A 33 15.38 -1.72 10.90
N ASP A 34 16.14 -0.70 11.31
CA ASP A 34 16.02 -0.08 12.63
C ASP A 34 14.78 0.81 12.73
N LEU A 35 13.77 0.35 13.46
CA LEU A 35 12.48 1.07 13.65
C LEU A 35 12.67 2.49 14.19
N THR A 36 13.71 2.73 15.00
CA THR A 36 13.97 4.05 15.60
C THR A 36 14.47 5.08 14.59
N LYS A 37 14.88 4.63 13.40
CA LYS A 37 15.36 5.45 12.28
C LYS A 37 14.41 5.46 11.08
N ARG A 38 13.31 4.70 11.14
CA ARG A 38 12.37 4.57 10.04
C ARG A 38 11.47 5.80 9.96
N PHE A 39 11.36 6.38 8.76
CA PHE A 39 10.43 7.47 8.51
C PHE A 39 9.00 7.07 8.84
N GLY A 40 8.22 8.02 9.39
CA GLY A 40 6.91 7.76 9.96
C GLY A 40 6.94 7.41 11.46
N ASN A 41 8.09 6.97 11.99
CA ASN A 41 8.26 6.61 13.41
C ASN A 41 9.20 7.55 14.18
N LEU A 42 9.71 8.62 13.54
CA LEU A 42 10.54 9.63 14.18
C LEU A 42 9.69 10.70 14.86
N LYS A 43 10.34 11.68 15.50
CA LYS A 43 9.67 12.79 16.20
C LYS A 43 8.68 13.58 15.32
N ALA A 44 9.00 13.78 14.03
CA ALA A 44 8.11 14.48 13.10
C ALA A 44 7.06 13.57 12.45
N GLY A 45 7.13 12.25 12.71
CA GLY A 45 6.15 11.26 12.28
C GLY A 45 5.97 11.25 10.75
N VAL A 46 4.73 11.40 10.30
CA VAL A 46 4.38 11.41 8.87
C VAL A 46 4.98 12.62 8.11
N ASN A 47 5.34 13.69 8.81
CA ASN A 47 5.85 14.89 8.15
C ASN A 47 7.25 14.68 7.55
N ASP A 48 8.05 13.74 8.07
CA ASP A 48 9.32 13.35 7.45
C ASP A 48 9.10 12.76 6.05
N ILE A 49 7.97 12.09 5.84
CA ILE A 49 7.58 11.53 4.53
C ILE A 49 7.01 12.64 3.64
N LYS A 50 6.03 13.39 4.13
CA LYS A 50 5.36 14.45 3.34
C LYS A 50 6.31 15.57 2.91
N GLY A 51 7.29 15.89 3.74
CA GLY A 51 8.31 16.91 3.48
C GLY A 51 9.53 16.40 2.73
N HIS A 52 9.60 15.11 2.38
CA HIS A 52 10.72 14.55 1.65
C HIS A 52 10.79 15.13 0.23
N LYS A 53 12.00 15.35 -0.29
CA LYS A 53 12.25 15.97 -1.61
C LYS A 53 11.57 15.25 -2.77
N TRP A 54 11.40 13.93 -2.68
CA TRP A 54 10.65 13.14 -3.67
C TRP A 54 9.19 13.59 -3.82
N PHE A 55 8.59 14.12 -2.75
CA PHE A 55 7.23 14.67 -2.71
C PHE A 55 7.18 16.20 -2.82
N ALA A 56 8.28 16.87 -3.19
CA ALA A 56 8.33 18.33 -3.22
C ALA A 56 7.28 18.97 -4.15
N SER A 57 6.88 18.27 -5.21
CA SER A 57 5.84 18.70 -6.15
C SER A 57 4.42 18.25 -5.78
N THR A 58 4.25 17.56 -4.65
CA THR A 58 2.96 16.99 -4.25
C THR A 58 2.15 18.00 -3.45
N ASP A 59 1.03 18.45 -4.02
CA ASP A 59 0.03 19.20 -3.27
C ASP A 59 -0.89 18.21 -2.51
N TRP A 60 -0.58 18.02 -1.23
CA TRP A 60 -1.32 17.10 -0.35
C TRP A 60 -2.79 17.49 -0.16
N ILE A 61 -3.13 18.78 -0.22
CA ILE A 61 -4.51 19.24 -0.07
C ILE A 61 -5.30 18.98 -1.36
N ALA A 62 -4.71 19.24 -2.52
CA ALA A 62 -5.32 18.93 -3.80
C ALA A 62 -5.53 17.42 -4.00
N VAL A 63 -4.57 16.58 -3.58
CA VAL A 63 -4.74 15.12 -3.56
C VAL A 63 -5.94 14.73 -2.70
N PHE A 64 -6.00 15.23 -1.47
CA PHE A 64 -7.10 14.92 -0.54
C PHE A 64 -8.47 15.34 -1.09
N GLN A 65 -8.54 16.50 -1.74
CA GLN A 65 -9.76 17.04 -2.35
C GLN A 65 -10.07 16.44 -3.73
N LYS A 66 -9.26 15.47 -4.20
CA LYS A 66 -9.40 14.84 -5.53
C LYS A 66 -9.38 15.85 -6.69
N ARG A 67 -8.55 16.90 -6.57
CA ARG A 67 -8.41 17.98 -7.57
C ARG A 67 -7.27 17.76 -8.56
N ILE A 68 -6.41 16.76 -8.31
CA ILE A 68 -5.34 16.39 -9.22
C ILE A 68 -5.89 15.39 -10.23
N GLU A 69 -5.65 15.64 -11.52
CA GLU A 69 -5.96 14.67 -12.58
C GLU A 69 -5.13 13.40 -12.41
N ALA A 70 -5.80 12.25 -12.42
CA ALA A 70 -5.10 10.98 -12.29
C ALA A 70 -4.31 10.68 -13.58
N PRO A 71 -3.08 10.14 -13.48
CA PRO A 71 -2.29 9.79 -14.67
C PRO A 71 -2.91 8.65 -15.49
N PHE A 72 -3.86 7.91 -14.91
CA PHE A 72 -4.57 6.83 -15.56
C PHE A 72 -6.03 6.82 -15.10
N ILE A 73 -6.94 6.78 -16.07
CA ILE A 73 -8.37 6.57 -15.86
C ILE A 73 -8.72 5.18 -16.43
N PRO A 74 -9.16 4.23 -15.59
CA PRO A 74 -9.51 2.90 -16.07
C PRO A 74 -10.72 2.95 -17.00
N ARG A 75 -10.71 2.08 -18.02
CA ARG A 75 -11.86 1.93 -18.92
C ARG A 75 -12.94 1.16 -18.19
N CYS A 76 -14.13 1.75 -18.10
CA CYS A 76 -15.30 1.14 -17.48
C CYS A 76 -16.52 1.49 -18.34
N LYS A 77 -17.29 0.47 -18.72
CA LYS A 77 -18.48 0.60 -19.57
C LYS A 77 -19.73 0.99 -18.79
N GLY A 78 -19.73 0.83 -17.47
CA GLY A 78 -20.86 1.18 -16.61
C GLY A 78 -20.74 0.57 -15.21
N PRO A 79 -21.73 0.83 -14.33
CA PRO A 79 -21.64 0.45 -12.91
C PRO A 79 -21.49 -1.05 -12.61
N GLY A 80 -21.87 -1.93 -13.54
CA GLY A 80 -21.76 -3.39 -13.41
C GLY A 80 -20.63 -4.01 -14.24
N ASP A 81 -19.73 -3.21 -14.81
CA ASP A 81 -18.63 -3.71 -15.63
C ASP A 81 -17.54 -4.36 -14.76
N THR A 82 -17.34 -5.67 -14.93
CA THR A 82 -16.32 -6.46 -14.22
C THR A 82 -15.04 -6.68 -15.03
N SER A 83 -14.89 -6.04 -16.21
CA SER A 83 -13.77 -6.32 -17.13
C SER A 83 -12.37 -5.96 -16.64
N ASN A 84 -12.25 -5.21 -15.54
CA ASN A 84 -10.95 -4.93 -14.88
C ASN A 84 -10.62 -5.95 -13.77
N PHE A 85 -11.43 -7.00 -13.62
CA PHE A 85 -11.23 -8.09 -12.66
C PHE A 85 -10.96 -9.39 -13.43
N ASP A 86 -10.25 -10.32 -12.78
CA ASP A 86 -10.03 -11.67 -13.31
C ASP A 86 -11.28 -12.54 -13.10
N ASP A 87 -11.45 -13.54 -13.96
CA ASP A 87 -12.50 -14.56 -13.80
C ASP A 87 -12.07 -15.61 -12.76
N TYR A 88 -12.96 -15.90 -11.81
CA TYR A 88 -12.78 -16.95 -10.79
C TYR A 88 -13.88 -18.00 -10.92
N GLU A 89 -13.63 -19.19 -10.37
CA GLU A 89 -14.66 -20.24 -10.32
C GLU A 89 -15.80 -19.82 -9.38
N GLU A 90 -17.03 -19.88 -9.89
CA GLU A 90 -18.23 -19.51 -9.14
C GLU A 90 -18.63 -20.61 -8.16
N GLU A 91 -18.54 -20.32 -6.87
CA GLU A 91 -18.97 -21.24 -5.81
C GLU A 91 -20.35 -20.85 -5.26
N ALA A 92 -21.22 -21.85 -5.08
CA ALA A 92 -22.54 -21.62 -4.49
C ALA A 92 -22.41 -21.23 -3.00
N LEU A 93 -23.04 -20.12 -2.61
CA LEU A 93 -23.14 -19.70 -1.21
C LEU A 93 -23.96 -20.73 -0.40
N ARG A 94 -23.30 -21.43 0.52
CA ARG A 94 -23.92 -22.43 1.40
C ARG A 94 -24.21 -21.83 2.78
N ILE A 95 -25.49 -21.65 3.08
CA ILE A 95 -25.95 -21.20 4.40
C ILE A 95 -26.22 -22.44 5.27
N SER A 96 -25.59 -22.52 6.44
CA SER A 96 -25.82 -23.64 7.37
C SER A 96 -27.22 -23.54 7.99
N SER A 97 -27.87 -24.68 8.21
CA SER A 97 -29.13 -24.77 8.97
C SER A 97 -28.97 -24.49 10.47
N THR A 98 -27.74 -24.43 10.97
CA THR A 98 -27.42 -24.15 12.36
C THR A 98 -26.49 -22.97 12.43
N GLU A 99 -26.66 -22.14 13.46
CA GLU A 99 -25.73 -21.06 13.77
C GLU A 99 -24.31 -21.60 14.00
N LYS A 100 -23.32 -20.96 13.38
CA LYS A 100 -21.91 -21.33 13.51
C LYS A 100 -21.15 -20.16 14.14
N CYS A 101 -20.27 -20.50 15.08
CA CYS A 101 -19.32 -19.55 15.66
C CYS A 101 -19.98 -18.30 16.31
N ALA A 102 -21.18 -18.45 16.86
CA ALA A 102 -21.97 -17.34 17.40
C ALA A 102 -21.23 -16.54 18.49
N LYS A 103 -20.46 -17.24 19.32
CA LYS A 103 -19.70 -16.60 20.41
C LYS A 103 -18.50 -15.82 19.86
N GLU A 104 -17.85 -16.36 18.85
CA GLU A 104 -16.69 -15.78 18.19
C GLU A 104 -17.06 -14.52 17.40
N PHE A 105 -18.28 -14.47 16.84
CA PHE A 105 -18.80 -13.34 16.07
C PHE A 105 -19.87 -12.52 16.80
N ALA A 106 -19.91 -12.57 18.14
CA ALA A 106 -20.99 -11.94 18.92
C ALA A 106 -21.03 -10.40 18.80
N GLU A 107 -19.90 -9.78 18.42
CA GLU A 107 -19.77 -8.33 18.24
C GLU A 107 -19.40 -7.92 16.81
N PHE A 108 -19.53 -8.85 15.85
CA PHE A 108 -19.27 -8.55 14.44
C PHE A 108 -20.31 -7.59 13.86
#